data_AF-W5TPF4-F1
#
_entry.id   AF-W5TPF4-F1
#
_cell.length_a   1.000
_cell.length_b   1.000
_cell.length_c   1.000
_cell.angle_alpha   90.00
_cell.angle_beta   90.00
_cell.angle_gamma   90.00
#
_symmetry.space_group_name_H-M   'P 1'
#
loop_
_entity.id
_entity.type
_entity.pdbx_description
1 polymer ?
#
loop_
_entity_poly.entity_id
_entity_poly.type
_entity_poly.pdbx_seq_one_letter_code
_entity_poly.pdbx_strand_id
1 'polypeptide(L)'
;MGNSIRPCTYPDCADRNGDPELTSEGMCPRCQKRFAKLLGWLVMDWVHLAVELPMPAARGAGERRTTQKVYGHPAEWASDTAAEIVAVLNETHDALADHLGASSAPHPGITERARVRAAWNFLECRIPQLAAYGGGRDAAIDFRDLHGMVRSRLGLTRPRQLLPTPCPSCELRTLFRSIDAYNDSIECGNCGHTIREAHYPFYTRVVLDTLINGESAAA
;
A
#
# COMPACT_ATOMS: atom_id res chain seq x y z
N MET A 1 36.37 -14.08 -12.98
CA MET A 1 35.02 -14.15 -13.61
C MET A 1 34.70 -12.76 -14.11
N GLY A 2 34.51 -12.56 -15.41
CA GLY A 2 34.27 -11.23 -15.97
C GLY A 2 32.91 -10.70 -15.54
N ASN A 3 32.86 -9.49 -14.97
CA ASN A 3 31.60 -8.80 -14.67
C ASN A 3 30.88 -8.49 -15.99
N SER A 4 29.94 -9.35 -16.37
CA SER A 4 29.02 -9.08 -17.48
C SER A 4 28.17 -7.88 -17.09
N ILE A 5 28.40 -6.74 -17.73
CA ILE A 5 27.54 -5.56 -17.60
C ILE A 5 26.20 -5.91 -18.25
N ARG A 6 25.10 -5.71 -17.52
CA ARG A 6 23.72 -6.03 -17.94
C ARG A 6 22.78 -4.90 -17.53
N PRO A 7 21.60 -4.79 -18.16
CA PRO A 7 20.55 -3.89 -17.70
C PRO A 7 20.15 -4.16 -16.24
N CYS A 8 19.92 -3.09 -15.47
CA CYS A 8 19.39 -3.16 -14.12
C CYS A 8 18.03 -3.88 -14.10
N THR A 9 17.86 -4.80 -13.15
CA THR A 9 16.66 -5.64 -13.04
C THR A 9 15.54 -5.01 -12.22
N TYR A 10 15.78 -3.90 -11.52
CA TYR A 10 14.76 -3.23 -10.70
C TYR A 10 13.61 -2.70 -11.56
N PRO A 11 12.34 -2.85 -11.14
CA PRO A 11 11.19 -2.39 -11.91
C PRO A 11 11.26 -0.89 -12.20
N ASP A 12 10.96 -0.52 -13.45
CA ASP A 12 10.95 0.88 -13.92
C ASP A 12 12.29 1.61 -13.72
N CYS A 13 13.41 0.88 -13.75
CA CYS A 13 14.72 1.48 -13.80
C CYS A 13 14.90 2.23 -15.13
N ALA A 14 15.18 3.53 -15.03
CA ALA A 14 15.46 4.39 -16.16
C ALA A 14 16.57 5.39 -15.81
N ASP A 15 17.50 5.56 -16.75
CA ASP A 15 18.54 6.59 -16.76
C ASP A 15 17.97 7.93 -17.29
N ARG A 16 18.85 8.86 -17.69
CA ARG A 16 18.43 10.18 -18.21
C ARG A 16 17.79 10.12 -19.60
N ASN A 17 18.04 9.05 -20.36
CA ASN A 17 17.54 8.85 -21.71
C ASN A 17 16.27 7.97 -21.72
N GLY A 18 15.88 7.41 -20.57
CA GLY A 18 14.74 6.51 -20.43
C GLY A 18 15.12 5.02 -20.55
N ASP A 19 16.41 4.71 -20.67
CA ASP A 19 16.91 3.35 -20.82
C ASP A 19 17.27 2.74 -19.45
N PRO A 20 17.16 1.42 -19.26
CA PRO A 20 17.60 0.77 -18.03
C PRO A 20 19.10 1.00 -17.78
N GLU A 21 19.45 1.39 -16.55
CA GLU A 21 20.82 1.67 -16.17
C GLU A 21 21.67 0.39 -16.22
N LEU A 22 22.85 0.46 -16.85
CA LEU A 22 23.75 -0.69 -16.97
C LEU A 22 24.53 -0.92 -15.66
N THR A 23 24.58 -2.17 -15.20
CA THR A 23 25.21 -2.56 -13.93
C THR A 23 25.80 -3.96 -13.99
N SER A 24 26.79 -4.24 -13.14
CA SER A 24 27.29 -5.60 -12.89
C SER A 24 26.73 -6.23 -11.61
N GLU A 25 25.88 -5.51 -10.88
CA GLU A 25 25.40 -5.88 -9.53
C GLU A 25 23.96 -6.43 -9.52
N GLY A 26 23.40 -6.75 -10.69
CA GLY A 26 21.98 -7.10 -10.85
C GLY A 26 21.09 -5.86 -10.85
N MET A 27 21.08 -5.09 -9.75
CA MET A 27 20.46 -3.76 -9.70
C MET A 27 21.51 -2.67 -9.50
N CYS A 28 21.35 -1.51 -10.15
CA CYS A 28 22.27 -0.39 -9.98
C CYS A 28 22.21 0.18 -8.54
N PRO A 29 23.27 0.87 -8.07
CA PRO A 29 23.31 1.42 -6.70
C PRO A 29 22.13 2.35 -6.36
N ARG A 30 21.60 3.08 -7.34
CA ARG A 30 20.40 3.90 -7.17
C ARG A 30 19.17 3.05 -6.86
N CYS A 31 18.99 1.96 -7.60
CA CYS A 31 17.86 1.05 -7.40
C CYS A 31 17.99 0.20 -6.14
N GLN A 32 19.20 -0.16 -5.71
CA GLN A 32 19.42 -0.79 -4.40
C GLN A 32 18.93 0.11 -3.25
N LYS A 33 19.23 1.42 -3.29
CA LYS A 33 18.70 2.39 -2.32
C LYS A 33 17.17 2.49 -2.35
N ARG A 34 16.56 2.43 -3.54
CA ARG A 34 15.09 2.38 -3.69
C ARG A 34 14.51 1.12 -3.08
N PHE A 35 15.15 -0.03 -3.31
CA PHE A 35 14.73 -1.30 -2.76
C PHE A 35 14.81 -1.33 -1.23
N ALA A 36 15.91 -0.83 -0.66
CA ALA A 36 16.06 -0.68 0.80
C ALA A 36 14.96 0.22 1.40
N LYS A 37 14.67 1.35 0.75
CA LYS A 37 13.59 2.25 1.17
C LYS A 37 12.22 1.57 1.12
N LEU A 38 11.96 0.81 0.05
CA LEU A 38 10.72 0.09 -0.15
C LEU A 38 10.50 -1.01 0.89
N LEU A 39 11.55 -1.76 1.23
CA LEU A 39 11.53 -2.71 2.36
C LEU A 39 11.15 -1.98 3.67
N GLY A 40 11.76 -0.83 3.94
CA GLY A 40 11.46 -0.03 5.14
C GLY A 40 10.01 0.46 5.18
N TRP A 41 9.49 0.90 4.03
CA TRP A 41 8.09 1.29 3.91
C TRP A 41 7.13 0.13 4.17
N LEU A 42 7.40 -1.04 3.61
CA LEU A 42 6.53 -2.21 3.77
C LEU A 42 6.46 -2.67 5.24
N VAL A 43 7.59 -2.62 5.96
CA VAL A 43 7.60 -2.89 7.42
C VAL A 43 6.79 -1.86 8.19
N MET A 44 6.88 -0.57 7.83
CA MET A 44 6.08 0.49 8.46
C MET A 44 4.58 0.34 8.16
N ASP A 45 4.22 -0.07 6.94
CA ASP A 45 2.84 -0.38 6.59
C ASP A 45 2.28 -1.51 7.46
N TRP A 46 3.06 -2.59 7.65
CA TRP A 46 2.67 -3.65 8.57
C TRP A 46 2.52 -3.14 10.00
N VAL A 47 3.42 -2.30 10.51
CA VAL A 47 3.28 -1.69 11.86
C VAL A 47 1.98 -0.90 11.95
N HIS A 48 1.69 -0.06 10.95
CA HIS A 48 0.47 0.74 10.93
C HIS A 48 -0.79 -0.13 10.93
N LEU A 49 -0.85 -1.15 10.08
CA LEU A 49 -1.99 -2.07 10.00
C LEU A 49 -2.14 -2.92 11.28
N ALA A 50 -1.05 -3.45 11.81
CA ALA A 50 -1.07 -4.40 12.93
C ALA A 50 -1.15 -3.74 14.33
N VAL A 51 -0.74 -2.48 14.46
CA VAL A 51 -0.67 -1.77 15.75
C VAL A 51 -1.66 -0.60 15.83
N GLU A 52 -1.81 0.18 14.75
CA GLU A 52 -2.60 1.42 14.78
C GLU A 52 -4.06 1.22 14.31
N LEU A 53 -4.33 0.14 13.57
CA LEU A 53 -5.68 -0.29 13.18
C LEU A 53 -6.08 -1.62 13.84
N PRO A 54 -6.01 -1.75 15.18
CA PRO A 54 -6.32 -3.01 15.84
C PRO A 54 -7.77 -3.42 15.56
N MET A 55 -7.95 -4.70 15.20
CA MET A 55 -9.26 -5.31 15.00
C MET A 55 -10.14 -5.19 16.25
N PRO A 56 -11.48 -5.08 16.10
CA PRO A 56 -12.38 -5.22 17.24
C PRO A 56 -12.13 -6.59 17.90
N ALA A 57 -12.10 -6.60 19.24
CA ALA A 57 -11.89 -7.80 20.04
C ALA A 57 -12.80 -8.93 19.54
N ALA A 58 -12.24 -10.14 19.47
CA ALA A 58 -12.93 -11.36 19.05
C ALA A 58 -14.36 -11.39 19.60
N ARG A 59 -15.34 -11.50 18.69
CA ARG A 59 -16.78 -11.53 18.98
C ARG A 59 -17.06 -12.35 20.24
N GLY A 60 -17.33 -11.66 21.34
CA GLY A 60 -18.01 -12.22 22.48
C GLY A 60 -19.40 -12.70 22.04
N ALA A 61 -19.80 -13.84 22.57
CA ALA A 61 -21.07 -14.49 22.30
C ALA A 61 -22.26 -13.52 22.25
N GLY A 62 -22.98 -13.45 21.12
CA GLY A 62 -24.35 -12.91 21.14
C GLY A 62 -24.86 -12.12 19.92
N GLU A 63 -24.10 -11.89 18.84
CA GLU A 63 -24.62 -11.08 17.73
C GLU A 63 -25.31 -11.89 16.63
N ARG A 64 -26.61 -11.63 16.46
CA ARG A 64 -27.51 -12.21 15.47
C ARG A 64 -26.95 -12.03 14.05
N ARG A 65 -26.85 -13.14 13.30
CA ARG A 65 -26.51 -13.16 11.87
C ARG A 65 -27.56 -12.38 11.07
N THR A 66 -27.17 -11.23 10.53
CA THR A 66 -27.94 -10.54 9.48
C THR A 66 -27.53 -11.11 8.12
N THR A 67 -28.52 -11.37 7.26
CA THR A 67 -28.39 -11.90 5.90
C THR A 67 -28.14 -10.81 4.87
N GLN A 68 -27.28 -9.85 5.17
CA GLN A 68 -26.78 -8.88 4.18
C GLN A 68 -25.33 -9.21 3.82
N LYS A 69 -25.01 -9.18 2.52
CA LYS A 69 -23.62 -9.22 2.05
C LYS A 69 -22.89 -8.01 2.61
N VAL A 70 -22.20 -8.18 3.72
CA VAL A 70 -21.27 -7.20 4.27
C VAL A 70 -20.01 -7.29 3.42
N TYR A 71 -19.78 -6.30 2.56
CA TYR A 71 -18.48 -6.11 1.91
C TYR A 71 -17.45 -5.79 3.00
N GLY A 72 -16.31 -6.48 2.96
CA GLY A 72 -15.35 -6.69 4.07
C GLY A 72 -15.17 -5.53 5.05
N HIS A 73 -15.19 -5.87 6.35
CA HIS A 73 -15.01 -4.91 7.44
C HIS A 73 -13.61 -4.27 7.34
N PRO A 74 -13.42 -2.96 7.57
CA PRO A 74 -12.10 -2.31 7.47
C PRO A 74 -10.99 -3.03 8.26
N ALA A 75 -11.35 -3.65 9.38
CA ALA A 75 -10.45 -4.45 10.21
C ALA A 75 -10.05 -5.80 9.58
N GLU A 76 -10.94 -6.44 8.83
CA GLU A 76 -10.68 -7.70 8.13
C GLU A 76 -9.64 -7.46 7.03
N TRP A 77 -9.85 -6.42 6.20
CA TRP A 77 -8.88 -6.01 5.20
C TRP A 77 -7.51 -5.67 5.81
N ALA A 78 -7.48 -4.94 6.93
CA ALA A 78 -6.22 -4.58 7.58
C ALA A 78 -5.47 -5.82 8.09
N SER A 79 -6.18 -6.78 8.67
CA SER A 79 -5.61 -8.05 9.13
C SER A 79 -5.09 -8.90 7.98
N ASP A 80 -5.88 -9.08 6.92
CA ASP A 80 -5.50 -9.88 5.76
C ASP A 80 -4.28 -9.26 5.06
N THR A 81 -4.28 -7.94 4.89
CA THR A 81 -3.17 -7.22 4.27
C THR A 81 -1.91 -7.29 5.14
N ALA A 82 -2.03 -7.18 6.47
CA ALA A 82 -0.90 -7.35 7.38
C ALA A 82 -0.32 -8.77 7.29
N ALA A 83 -1.17 -9.80 7.22
CA ALA A 83 -0.75 -11.19 7.04
C ALA A 83 -0.04 -11.42 5.69
N GLU A 84 -0.52 -10.78 4.62
CA GLU A 84 0.10 -10.83 3.29
C GLU A 84 1.50 -10.18 3.28
N ILE A 85 1.65 -9.02 3.92
CA ILE A 85 2.97 -8.38 4.09
C ILE A 85 3.93 -9.32 4.82
N VAL A 86 3.47 -9.98 5.90
CA VAL A 86 4.29 -10.94 6.65
C VAL A 86 4.70 -12.10 5.73
N ALA A 87 3.78 -12.66 4.95
CA ALA A 87 4.08 -13.76 4.04
C ALA A 87 5.17 -13.37 3.05
N VAL A 88 5.00 -12.27 2.33
CA VAL A 88 5.95 -11.80 1.31
C VAL A 88 7.33 -11.48 1.90
N LEU A 89 7.40 -10.88 3.10
CA LEU A 89 8.68 -10.63 3.79
C LEU A 89 9.41 -11.94 4.16
N ASN A 90 8.68 -12.95 4.64
CA ASN A 90 9.28 -14.21 5.06
C ASN A 90 9.64 -15.10 3.85
N GLU A 91 8.81 -15.14 2.81
CA GLU A 91 9.13 -15.83 1.56
C GLU A 91 10.39 -15.24 0.91
N THR A 92 10.51 -13.90 0.88
CA THR A 92 11.72 -13.24 0.37
C THR A 92 12.95 -13.55 1.23
N HIS A 93 12.79 -13.57 2.55
CA HIS A 93 13.86 -13.95 3.48
C HIS A 93 14.31 -15.40 3.23
N ASP A 94 13.39 -16.35 3.22
CA ASP A 94 13.69 -17.77 3.07
C ASP A 94 14.32 -18.04 1.70
N ALA A 95 13.78 -17.46 0.62
CA ALA A 95 14.35 -17.61 -0.73
C ALA A 95 15.78 -17.07 -0.83
N LEU A 96 16.08 -15.92 -0.21
CA LEU A 96 17.44 -15.38 -0.18
C LEU A 96 18.36 -16.20 0.73
N ALA A 97 17.87 -16.66 1.89
CA ALA A 97 18.64 -17.49 2.81
C ALA A 97 19.04 -18.81 2.13
N ASP A 98 18.10 -19.47 1.46
CA ASP A 98 18.33 -20.68 0.68
C ASP A 98 19.36 -20.45 -0.42
N HIS A 99 19.24 -19.33 -1.16
CA HIS A 99 20.21 -18.96 -2.20
C HIS A 99 21.63 -18.74 -1.65
N LEU A 100 21.75 -18.17 -0.45
CA LEU A 100 23.02 -17.90 0.21
C LEU A 100 23.57 -19.09 1.00
N GLY A 101 22.82 -20.21 1.09
CA GLY A 101 23.15 -21.33 1.97
C GLY A 101 23.18 -20.94 3.45
N ALA A 102 22.44 -19.89 3.83
CA ALA A 102 22.31 -19.44 5.21
C ALA A 102 21.19 -20.23 5.91
N SER A 103 21.28 -20.38 7.23
CA SER A 103 20.16 -20.93 8.00
C SER A 103 18.96 -20.00 7.89
N SER A 104 17.84 -20.50 7.36
CA SER A 104 16.54 -19.83 7.37
C SER A 104 16.07 -19.62 8.82
N ALA A 105 15.19 -18.65 9.06
CA ALA A 105 14.64 -18.44 10.40
C ALA A 105 13.81 -19.66 10.85
N PRO A 106 13.76 -19.97 12.16
CA PRO A 106 12.90 -21.03 12.67
C PRO A 106 11.41 -20.73 12.41
N HIS A 107 10.66 -21.68 11.83
CA HIS A 107 9.25 -21.49 11.41
C HIS A 107 8.23 -22.49 12.00
N PRO A 108 8.33 -22.91 13.27
CA PRO A 108 7.09 -23.15 14.02
C PRO A 108 7.09 -22.56 15.46
N GLY A 109 5.98 -21.91 15.85
CA GLY A 109 5.71 -21.48 17.22
C GLY A 109 6.11 -20.05 17.60
N ILE A 110 6.63 -19.26 16.65
CA ILE A 110 7.05 -17.86 16.88
C ILE A 110 5.94 -16.89 16.49
N THR A 111 5.79 -15.80 17.25
CA THR A 111 4.79 -14.76 16.98
C THR A 111 5.04 -14.04 15.65
N GLU A 112 3.99 -13.50 15.04
CA GLU A 112 4.07 -12.70 13.80
C GLU A 112 5.09 -11.56 13.90
N ARG A 113 5.08 -10.82 15.01
CA ARG A 113 6.03 -9.72 15.26
C ARG A 113 7.48 -10.17 15.20
N ALA A 114 7.77 -11.36 15.74
CA ALA A 114 9.12 -11.90 15.73
C ALA A 114 9.55 -12.33 14.31
N ARG A 115 8.63 -12.88 13.51
CA ARG A 115 8.89 -13.21 12.09
C ARG A 115 9.21 -11.98 11.26
N VAL A 116 8.41 -10.92 11.38
CA VAL A 116 8.66 -9.65 10.68
C VAL A 116 10.01 -9.05 11.09
N ARG A 117 10.32 -9.01 12.40
CA ARG A 117 11.61 -8.52 12.89
C ARG A 117 12.79 -9.34 12.35
N ALA A 118 12.67 -10.67 12.31
CA ALA A 118 13.72 -11.54 11.79
C ALA A 118 13.95 -11.30 10.30
N ALA A 119 12.87 -11.25 9.49
CA ALA A 119 12.95 -10.97 8.06
C ALA A 119 13.58 -9.59 7.80
N TRP A 120 13.13 -8.54 8.50
CA TRP A 120 13.71 -7.20 8.40
C TRP A 120 15.21 -7.19 8.67
N ASN A 121 15.64 -7.71 9.84
CA ASN A 121 17.05 -7.71 10.24
C ASN A 121 17.94 -8.48 9.24
N PHE A 122 17.41 -9.55 8.65
CA PHE A 122 18.13 -10.33 7.67
C PHE A 122 18.29 -9.59 6.33
N LEU A 123 17.18 -9.06 5.81
CA LEU A 123 17.08 -8.45 4.48
C LEU A 123 17.72 -7.06 4.43
N GLU A 124 17.55 -6.23 5.46
CA GLU A 124 18.09 -4.86 5.51
C GLU A 124 19.62 -4.85 5.34
N CYS A 125 20.30 -5.78 6.00
CA CYS A 125 21.76 -5.92 5.91
C CYS A 125 22.25 -6.54 4.59
N ARG A 126 21.33 -7.05 3.75
CA ARG A 126 21.64 -7.88 2.58
C ARG A 126 21.03 -7.35 1.29
N ILE A 127 20.71 -6.05 1.22
CA ILE A 127 20.15 -5.43 0.01
C ILE A 127 21.01 -5.68 -1.24
N PRO A 128 22.36 -5.59 -1.21
CA PRO A 128 23.18 -5.90 -2.39
C PRO A 128 23.03 -7.36 -2.86
N GLN A 129 22.97 -8.32 -1.93
CA GLN A 129 22.78 -9.74 -2.24
C GLN A 129 21.37 -10.00 -2.77
N LEU A 130 20.35 -9.37 -2.17
CA LEU A 130 18.98 -9.44 -2.64
C LEU A 130 18.83 -8.86 -4.05
N ALA A 131 19.53 -7.77 -4.35
CA ALA A 131 19.54 -7.13 -5.67
C ALA A 131 20.26 -7.96 -6.74
N ALA A 132 21.31 -8.69 -6.37
CA ALA A 132 22.04 -9.58 -7.26
C ALA A 132 21.35 -10.94 -7.46
N TYR A 133 20.51 -11.35 -6.50
CA TYR A 133 19.74 -12.57 -6.55
C TYR A 133 18.67 -12.52 -7.66
N GLY A 134 18.48 -13.63 -8.38
CA GLY A 134 17.56 -13.72 -9.50
C GLY A 134 16.10 -13.40 -9.15
N GLY A 135 15.65 -13.73 -7.94
CA GLY A 135 14.31 -13.40 -7.44
C GLY A 135 14.18 -11.99 -6.85
N GLY A 136 15.27 -11.21 -6.80
CA GLY A 136 15.24 -9.85 -6.24
C GLY A 136 14.32 -8.89 -6.99
N ARG A 137 14.15 -9.10 -8.30
CA ARG A 137 13.21 -8.31 -9.13
C ARG A 137 11.76 -8.54 -8.72
N ASP A 138 11.38 -9.80 -8.53
CA ASP A 138 10.00 -10.17 -8.20
C ASP A 138 9.65 -9.67 -6.80
N ALA A 139 10.55 -9.85 -5.82
CA ALA A 139 10.40 -9.27 -4.50
C ALA A 139 10.25 -7.73 -4.54
N ALA A 140 10.98 -7.02 -5.41
CA ALA A 140 10.83 -5.58 -5.56
C ALA A 140 9.47 -5.17 -6.15
N ILE A 141 8.89 -5.99 -7.02
CA ILE A 141 7.53 -5.79 -7.56
C ILE A 141 6.50 -6.02 -6.47
N ASP A 142 6.59 -7.16 -5.76
CA ASP A 142 5.64 -7.52 -4.71
C ASP A 142 5.61 -6.46 -3.60
N PHE A 143 6.78 -5.99 -3.16
CA PHE A 143 6.86 -4.95 -2.13
C PHE A 143 6.24 -3.64 -2.61
N ARG A 144 6.45 -3.27 -3.88
CA ARG A 144 5.92 -2.03 -4.47
C ARG A 144 4.41 -2.09 -4.58
N ASP A 145 3.89 -3.22 -5.03
CA ASP A 145 2.47 -3.41 -5.30
C ASP A 145 1.69 -3.47 -3.97
N LEU A 146 2.21 -4.19 -2.96
CA LEU A 146 1.66 -4.19 -1.60
C LEU A 146 1.68 -2.79 -0.98
N HIS A 147 2.81 -2.09 -1.03
CA HIS A 147 2.92 -0.72 -0.52
C HIS A 147 1.93 0.22 -1.22
N GLY A 148 1.83 0.12 -2.55
CA GLY A 148 0.88 0.90 -3.35
C GLY A 148 -0.57 0.63 -2.94
N MET A 149 -0.93 -0.64 -2.73
CA MET A 149 -2.25 -1.06 -2.27
C MET A 149 -2.59 -0.47 -0.90
N VAL A 150 -1.69 -0.60 0.07
CA VAL A 150 -1.87 -0.05 1.43
C VAL A 150 -2.07 1.46 1.37
N ARG A 151 -1.17 2.18 0.69
CA ARG A 151 -1.28 3.64 0.56
C ARG A 151 -2.57 4.08 -0.12
N SER A 152 -2.98 3.36 -1.17
CA SER A 152 -4.21 3.66 -1.91
C SER A 152 -5.43 3.53 -1.00
N ARG A 153 -5.51 2.41 -0.26
CA ARG A 153 -6.62 2.14 0.67
C ARG A 153 -6.68 3.13 1.83
N LEU A 154 -5.53 3.51 2.39
CA LEU A 154 -5.43 4.49 3.47
C LEU A 154 -5.57 5.94 2.98
N GLY A 155 -5.73 6.17 1.66
CA GLY A 155 -5.84 7.50 1.10
C GLY A 155 -4.55 8.34 1.19
N LEU A 156 -3.41 7.69 1.45
CA LEU A 156 -2.09 8.32 1.61
C LEU A 156 -1.40 8.60 0.27
N THR A 157 -1.97 8.19 -0.87
CA THR A 157 -1.38 8.38 -2.19
C THR A 157 -1.49 9.81 -2.73
N ARG A 158 -2.40 10.65 -2.21
CA ARG A 158 -2.65 12.01 -2.73
C ARG A 158 -3.02 12.98 -1.60
N PRO A 159 -2.70 14.28 -1.68
CA PRO A 159 -3.34 15.28 -0.84
C PRO A 159 -4.84 15.29 -1.16
N ARG A 160 -5.65 14.79 -0.22
CA ARG A 160 -7.11 14.72 -0.34
C ARG A 160 -7.73 15.85 0.45
N GLN A 161 -8.52 16.68 -0.21
CA GLN A 161 -9.34 17.70 0.45
C GLN A 161 -10.72 17.11 0.73
N LEU A 162 -11.10 17.01 2.01
CA LEU A 162 -12.48 16.70 2.39
C LEU A 162 -13.40 17.84 1.92
N LEU A 163 -14.49 17.50 1.24
CA LEU A 163 -15.50 18.45 0.82
C LEU A 163 -16.63 18.53 1.87
N PRO A 164 -17.18 19.73 2.15
CA PRO A 164 -18.20 19.92 3.18
C PRO A 164 -19.56 19.32 2.80
N THR A 165 -19.72 18.90 1.55
CA THR A 165 -20.97 18.43 0.96
C THR A 165 -21.14 16.92 1.08
N PRO A 166 -22.39 16.45 1.27
CA PRO A 166 -22.69 15.03 1.29
C PRO A 166 -22.51 14.42 -0.11
N CYS A 167 -22.19 13.12 -0.15
CA CYS A 167 -22.15 12.37 -1.38
C CYS A 167 -23.54 12.34 -2.04
N PRO A 168 -23.68 12.67 -3.34
CA PRO A 168 -24.99 12.63 -4.00
C PRO A 168 -25.56 11.21 -4.14
N SER A 169 -24.74 10.18 -3.97
CA SER A 169 -25.16 8.78 -4.07
C SER A 169 -25.49 8.12 -2.73
N CYS A 170 -24.87 8.56 -1.63
CA CYS A 170 -25.04 7.91 -0.32
C CYS A 170 -25.22 8.87 0.84
N GLU A 171 -25.32 10.18 0.58
CA GLU A 171 -25.64 11.26 1.52
C GLU A 171 -24.67 11.47 2.70
N LEU A 172 -23.60 10.68 2.77
CA LEU A 172 -22.56 10.82 3.80
C LEU A 172 -21.52 11.88 3.41
N ARG A 173 -21.02 12.62 4.40
CA ARG A 173 -19.99 13.66 4.25
C ARG A 173 -18.57 13.06 4.15
N THR A 174 -18.38 12.21 3.15
CA THR A 174 -17.12 11.50 2.90
C THR A 174 -16.62 11.73 1.47
N LEU A 175 -16.98 12.85 0.85
CA LEU A 175 -16.44 13.25 -0.45
C LEU A 175 -15.04 13.84 -0.30
N PHE A 176 -14.10 13.32 -1.07
CA PHE A 176 -12.71 13.77 -1.11
C PHE A 176 -12.34 14.21 -2.53
N ARG A 177 -11.82 15.43 -2.67
CA ARG A 177 -11.19 15.90 -3.90
C ARG A 177 -9.71 15.51 -3.88
N SER A 178 -9.25 14.89 -4.96
CA SER A 178 -7.84 14.61 -5.20
C SER A 178 -7.36 15.51 -6.34
N ILE A 179 -6.35 16.34 -6.06
CA ILE A 179 -5.76 17.25 -7.04
C ILE A 179 -4.40 16.70 -7.45
N ASP A 180 -4.24 16.37 -8.73
CA ASP A 180 -2.94 16.09 -9.34
C ASP A 180 -2.70 17.02 -10.55
N ALA A 181 -1.48 17.03 -11.09
CA ALA A 181 -1.08 17.99 -12.12
C ALA A 181 -1.84 17.84 -13.46
N TYR A 182 -2.57 16.74 -13.66
CA TYR A 182 -3.23 16.42 -14.93
C TYR A 182 -4.67 15.88 -14.78
N ASN A 183 -5.16 15.73 -13.55
CA ASN A 183 -6.43 15.10 -13.24
C ASN A 183 -6.96 15.62 -11.90
N ASP A 184 -8.18 16.11 -11.95
CA ASP A 184 -8.94 16.57 -10.80
C ASP A 184 -10.19 15.70 -10.70
N SER A 185 -10.31 14.99 -9.57
CA SER A 185 -11.43 14.07 -9.36
C SER A 185 -11.92 14.13 -7.93
N ILE A 186 -13.23 13.96 -7.76
CA ILE A 186 -13.89 13.89 -6.47
C ILE A 186 -14.43 12.48 -6.29
N GLU A 187 -14.13 11.84 -5.17
CA GLU A 187 -14.54 10.47 -4.87
C GLU A 187 -15.14 10.38 -3.46
N CYS A 188 -16.22 9.62 -3.30
CA CYS A 188 -16.76 9.27 -1.99
C CYS A 188 -15.96 8.13 -1.35
N GLY A 189 -15.33 8.38 -0.21
CA GLY A 189 -14.63 7.37 0.58
C GLY A 189 -15.52 6.30 1.22
N ASN A 190 -16.86 6.45 1.15
CA ASN A 190 -17.80 5.43 1.63
C ASN A 190 -18.37 4.56 0.50
N CYS A 191 -18.96 5.16 -0.55
CA CYS A 191 -19.64 4.40 -1.61
C CYS A 191 -18.86 4.30 -2.93
N GLY A 192 -17.68 4.92 -3.03
CA GLY A 192 -16.85 4.91 -4.25
C GLY A 192 -17.40 5.75 -5.42
N HIS A 193 -18.48 6.50 -5.20
CA HIS A 193 -19.04 7.39 -6.23
C HIS A 193 -18.00 8.41 -6.68
N THR A 194 -17.76 8.48 -7.99
CA THR A 194 -16.71 9.32 -8.59
C THR A 194 -17.34 10.41 -9.47
N ILE A 195 -17.00 11.67 -9.17
CA ILE A 195 -17.38 12.85 -9.94
C ILE A 195 -16.13 13.31 -10.70
N ARG A 196 -16.18 13.17 -12.03
CA ARG A 196 -15.13 13.62 -12.96
C ARG A 196 -15.32 15.10 -13.29
N GLU A 197 -14.25 15.76 -13.74
CA GLU A 197 -14.21 17.18 -14.12
C GLU A 197 -15.38 17.64 -15.00
N ALA A 198 -15.78 16.82 -15.98
CA ALA A 198 -16.92 17.11 -16.87
C ALA A 198 -18.25 17.34 -16.12
N HIS A 199 -18.38 16.84 -14.89
CA HIS A 199 -19.58 16.96 -14.06
C HIS A 199 -19.44 18.03 -12.97
N TYR A 200 -18.33 18.77 -12.92
CA TYR A 200 -18.10 19.84 -11.94
C TYR A 200 -19.14 20.95 -12.00
N PRO A 201 -19.63 21.42 -13.17
CA PRO A 201 -20.69 22.43 -13.20
C PRO A 201 -21.99 21.99 -12.53
N PHE A 202 -22.35 20.70 -12.67
CA PHE A 202 -23.51 20.12 -12.00
C PHE A 202 -23.27 19.99 -10.49
N TYR A 203 -22.10 19.51 -10.11
CA TYR A 203 -21.71 19.37 -8.71
C TYR A 203 -21.64 20.72 -7.98
N THR A 204 -21.08 21.76 -8.59
CA THR A 204 -21.05 23.12 -8.03
C THR A 204 -22.46 23.65 -7.76
N ARG A 205 -23.44 23.39 -8.63
CA ARG A 205 -24.85 23.76 -8.37
C ARG A 205 -25.40 23.03 -7.16
N VAL A 206 -25.22 21.71 -7.08
CA VAL A 206 -25.66 20.91 -5.91
C VAL A 206 -25.01 21.40 -4.62
N VAL A 207 -23.72 21.73 -4.65
CA VAL A 207 -22.99 22.28 -3.49
C VAL A 207 -23.56 23.63 -3.07
N LEU A 208 -23.76 24.56 -4.01
CA LEU A 208 -24.33 25.87 -3.73
C LEU A 208 -25.74 25.75 -3.16
N ASP A 209 -26.59 24.92 -3.77
CA ASP A 209 -27.97 24.70 -3.29
C ASP A 209 -27.97 24.07 -1.90
N THR A 210 -27.07 23.13 -1.60
CA THR A 210 -27.01 22.48 -0.29
C THR A 210 -26.49 23.41 0.81
N LEU A 211 -25.53 24.28 0.51
CA LEU A 211 -24.99 25.25 1.46
C LEU A 211 -25.98 26.40 1.72
N ILE A 212 -26.59 26.94 0.67
CA ILE A 212 -27.54 28.06 0.76
C ILE A 212 -28.86 27.62 1.43
N ASN A 213 -29.38 26.44 1.07
CA ASN A 213 -30.62 25.93 1.68
C ASN A 213 -30.39 25.37 3.10
N GLY A 214 -29.18 24.93 3.43
CA GLY A 214 -28.80 24.50 4.78
C GLY A 214 -28.74 25.66 5.80
N GLU A 215 -28.38 26.87 5.37
CA GLU A 215 -28.44 28.08 6.22
C GLU A 215 -29.87 28.54 6.51
N SER A 216 -30.83 28.25 5.62
CA SER A 216 -32.22 28.65 5.77
C SER A 216 -33.04 27.76 6.72
N ALA A 217 -32.53 26.59 7.12
CA ALA A 217 -33.19 25.67 8.05
C ALA A 217 -32.73 25.83 9.52
N ALA A 218 -31.82 26.78 9.78
CA ALA A 218 -31.25 27.07 11.11
C ALA A 218 -31.65 28.47 11.65
N ALA A 219 -32.62 29.14 11.02
CA ALA A 219 -33.24 30.38 11.48
C ALA A 219 -34.73 30.15 11.77
#